data_AF-A0A1S3R098-F1
#
_entry.id   AF-A0A1S3R098-F1
#
_cell.length_a   1.000
_cell.length_b   1.000
_cell.length_c   1.000
_cell.angle_alpha   90.00
_cell.angle_beta   90.00
_cell.angle_gamma   90.00
#
_symmetry.space_group_name_H-M   'P 1'
#
loop_
_entity.id
_entity.type
_entity.pdbx_description
1 polymer ?
#
loop_
_entity_poly.entity_id
_entity_poly.type
_entity_poly.pdbx_seq_one_letter_code
_entity_poly.pdbx_strand_id
1 'polypeptide(L)'
;ISPEVLCRAGVKVHRTVQQSGQFVVCFPAAFVSKVCCGYSVSETVHFATPQWLNTGYQAAKELKCRRIERSFSMEKLLYQIAMSESKRENGVILSTMTSLLKDLRWV
;
A
#
# COMPACT_ATOMS: atom_id res chain seq x y z
N ILE A 1 -12.91 5.73 -17.59
CA ILE A 1 -13.72 6.85 -17.06
C ILE A 1 -12.90 8.12 -17.18
N SER A 2 -13.45 9.22 -17.72
CA SER A 2 -12.68 10.45 -17.84
C SER A 2 -12.57 11.16 -16.48
N PRO A 3 -11.50 11.94 -16.22
CA PRO A 3 -11.39 12.74 -15.00
C PRO A 3 -12.61 13.62 -14.74
N GLU A 4 -13.21 14.18 -15.79
CA GLU A 4 -14.37 15.07 -15.70
C GLU A 4 -15.62 14.33 -15.22
N VAL A 5 -15.78 13.06 -15.58
CA VAL A 5 -16.89 12.22 -15.07
C VAL A 5 -16.71 11.97 -13.57
N LEU A 6 -15.48 11.67 -13.12
CA LEU A 6 -15.18 11.46 -11.70
C LEU A 6 -15.41 12.74 -10.87
N CYS A 7 -14.93 13.88 -11.36
CA CYS A 7 -15.14 15.18 -10.70
C CYS A 7 -16.64 15.50 -10.56
N ARG A 8 -17.45 15.26 -11.61
CA ARG A 8 -18.91 15.46 -11.54
C ARG A 8 -19.60 14.54 -10.54
N ALA A 9 -19.04 13.36 -10.29
CA ALA A 9 -19.50 12.44 -9.25
C ALA A 9 -18.99 12.80 -7.83
N GLY A 10 -18.30 13.92 -7.66
CA GLY A 10 -17.78 14.38 -6.36
C GLY A 10 -16.45 13.72 -5.95
N VAL A 11 -15.81 12.96 -6.83
CA VAL A 11 -14.50 12.35 -6.56
C VAL A 11 -13.42 13.41 -6.77
N LYS A 12 -12.52 13.56 -5.78
CA LYS A 12 -11.34 14.44 -5.91
C LYS A 12 -10.36 13.84 -6.90
N VAL A 13 -10.03 14.59 -7.96
CA VAL A 13 -9.06 14.18 -8.98
C VAL A 13 -7.96 15.23 -9.06
N HIS A 14 -6.71 14.75 -9.12
CA HIS A 14 -5.52 15.57 -9.29
C HIS A 14 -4.73 15.07 -10.50
N ARG A 15 -3.95 15.96 -11.13
CA ARG A 15 -3.07 15.62 -12.26
C ARG A 15 -1.70 16.26 -12.09
N THR A 16 -0.69 15.60 -12.65
CA THR A 16 0.66 16.12 -12.79
C THR A 16 1.28 15.63 -14.09
N VAL A 17 2.32 16.30 -14.57
CA VAL A 17 3.12 15.85 -15.72
C VAL A 17 4.51 15.49 -15.21
N GLN A 18 4.85 14.20 -15.28
CA GLN A 18 6.17 13.70 -14.91
C GLN A 18 7.18 14.02 -16.02
N GLN A 19 8.26 14.72 -15.66
CA GLN A 19 9.41 14.98 -16.53
C GLN A 19 10.53 13.97 -16.29
N SER A 20 11.49 13.90 -17.21
CA SER A 20 12.69 13.07 -17.05
C SER A 20 13.43 13.44 -15.75
N GLY A 21 13.87 12.42 -15.01
CA GLY A 21 14.53 12.59 -13.70
C GLY A 21 13.59 12.83 -12.53
N GLN A 22 12.27 12.94 -12.74
CA GLN A 22 11.30 13.11 -11.65
C GLN A 22 10.73 11.78 -11.16
N PHE A 23 10.43 11.73 -9.87
CA PHE A 23 9.69 10.64 -9.24
C PHE A 23 8.23 11.03 -9.03
N VAL A 24 7.33 10.06 -9.18
CA VAL A 24 5.92 10.17 -8.79
C VAL A 24 5.68 9.10 -7.72
N VAL A 25 5.24 9.53 -6.54
CA VAL A 25 4.95 8.63 -5.41
C VAL A 25 3.44 8.45 -5.29
N CYS A 26 2.98 7.20 -5.38
CA CYS A 26 1.58 6.83 -5.21
C CYS A 26 1.36 6.34 -3.78
N PHE A 27 0.52 7.04 -3.02
CA PHE A 27 0.19 6.66 -1.65
C PHE A 27 -0.80 5.48 -1.59
N PRO A 28 -0.83 4.72 -0.50
CA PRO A 28 -1.79 3.62 -0.33
C PRO A 28 -3.24 4.09 -0.53
N ALA A 29 -4.06 3.24 -1.17
CA ALA A 29 -5.45 3.51 -1.54
C ALA A 29 -5.68 4.67 -2.55
N ALA A 30 -4.62 5.28 -3.10
CA ALA A 30 -4.75 6.21 -4.21
C ALA A 30 -4.96 5.46 -5.53
N PHE A 31 -6.03 5.79 -6.25
CA PHE A 31 -6.25 5.31 -7.60
C PHE A 31 -5.48 6.19 -8.59
N VAL A 32 -4.72 5.56 -9.48
CA VAL A 32 -3.85 6.26 -10.44
C VAL A 32 -4.09 5.77 -11.86
N SER A 33 -3.97 6.69 -12.80
CA SER A 33 -3.99 6.42 -14.24
C SER A 33 -2.87 7.23 -14.89
N LYS A 34 -2.15 6.62 -15.83
CA LYS A 34 -1.00 7.22 -16.52
C LYS A 34 -1.24 7.21 -18.02
N VAL A 35 -0.90 8.31 -18.68
CA VAL A 35 -0.86 8.44 -20.14
C VAL A 35 0.50 9.00 -20.52
N CYS A 36 1.12 8.43 -21.56
CA CYS A 36 2.38 8.93 -22.11
C CYS A 36 2.11 9.77 -23.36
N CYS A 37 2.61 11.01 -23.38
CA CYS A 37 2.42 11.96 -24.48
C CYS A 37 3.55 11.90 -25.53
N GLY A 38 4.05 10.70 -25.82
CA GLY A 38 5.20 10.47 -26.68
C GLY A 38 5.99 9.23 -26.27
N TYR A 39 7.18 9.04 -26.85
CA TYR A 39 8.10 8.00 -26.42
C TYR A 39 8.65 8.31 -25.02
N SER A 40 8.47 7.38 -24.09
CA SER A 40 8.95 7.52 -22.71
C SER A 40 9.37 6.17 -22.16
N VAL A 41 10.44 6.15 -21.37
CA VAL A 41 10.85 4.97 -20.58
C VAL A 41 10.72 5.32 -19.10
N SER A 42 10.07 4.45 -18.33
CA SER A 42 9.91 4.63 -16.88
C SER A 42 9.89 3.28 -16.19
N GLU A 43 10.47 3.23 -15.00
CA GLU A 43 10.39 2.09 -14.09
C GLU A 43 9.39 2.37 -12.97
N THR A 44 8.80 1.32 -12.38
CA THR A 44 7.88 1.44 -11.24
C THR A 44 8.10 0.29 -10.29
N VAL A 45 8.18 0.62 -9.00
CA VAL A 45 8.38 -0.35 -7.92
C VAL A 45 7.36 -0.12 -6.82
N HIS A 46 6.93 -1.21 -6.19
CA HIS A 46 6.10 -1.17 -4.99
C HIS A 46 6.99 -1.30 -3.76
N PHE A 47 6.76 -0.47 -2.77
CA PHE A 47 7.46 -0.53 -1.48
C PHE A 47 6.47 -0.35 -0.33
N ALA A 48 6.88 -0.77 0.86
CA ALA A 48 6.09 -0.69 2.08
C ALA A 48 6.90 0.00 3.18
N THR A 49 6.28 0.93 3.89
CA THR A 49 6.82 1.56 5.09
C THR A 49 6.23 0.91 6.34
N PRO A 50 6.79 1.09 7.54
CA PRO A 50 6.16 0.60 8.77
C PRO A 50 4.71 1.09 8.95
N GLN A 51 4.42 2.33 8.54
CA GLN A 51 3.08 2.92 8.58
C GLN A 51 2.09 2.22 7.64
N TRP A 52 2.58 1.60 6.56
CA TRP A 52 1.74 0.85 5.62
C TRP A 52 1.14 -0.42 6.25
N LEU A 53 1.78 -1.00 7.27
CA LEU A 53 1.38 -2.31 7.84
C LEU A 53 -0.10 -2.36 8.26
N ASN A 54 -0.62 -1.27 8.83
CA ASN A 54 -2.03 -1.19 9.22
C ASN A 54 -2.96 -1.25 8.00
N THR A 55 -2.71 -0.40 6.99
CA THR A 55 -3.52 -0.36 5.76
C THR A 55 -3.39 -1.67 4.97
N GLY A 56 -2.18 -2.23 4.88
CA GLY A 56 -1.92 -3.52 4.23
C GLY A 56 -2.65 -4.67 4.91
N TYR A 57 -2.74 -4.67 6.24
CA TYR A 57 -3.48 -5.68 6.99
C TYR A 57 -4.99 -5.61 6.72
N GLN A 58 -5.57 -4.41 6.73
CA GLN A 58 -6.99 -4.23 6.40
C GLN A 58 -7.29 -4.64 4.96
N ALA A 59 -6.43 -4.26 4.00
CA ALA A 59 -6.56 -4.68 2.61
C ALA A 59 -6.49 -6.22 2.47
N ALA A 60 -5.57 -6.88 3.17
CA ALA A 60 -5.47 -8.34 3.15
C ALA A 60 -6.74 -9.02 3.71
N LYS A 61 -7.32 -8.47 4.78
CA LYS A 61 -8.60 -8.95 5.34
C LYS A 61 -9.74 -8.76 4.36
N GLU A 62 -9.82 -7.61 3.70
CA GLU A 62 -10.82 -7.33 2.68
C GLU A 62 -10.71 -8.30 1.49
N LEU A 63 -9.51 -8.52 0.97
CA LEU A 63 -9.27 -9.47 -0.11
C LEU A 63 -9.71 -10.89 0.29
N LYS A 64 -9.40 -11.31 1.52
CA LYS A 64 -9.86 -12.59 2.08
C LYS A 64 -11.39 -12.66 2.15
N CYS A 65 -12.06 -11.62 2.64
CA CYS A 65 -13.52 -11.55 2.70
C CYS A 65 -14.16 -11.62 1.31
N ARG A 66 -13.57 -10.95 0.32
CA ARG A 66 -14.03 -10.94 -1.08
C ARG A 66 -13.61 -12.19 -1.86
N ARG A 67 -12.88 -13.13 -1.25
CA ARG A 67 -12.30 -14.33 -1.89
C ARG A 67 -11.42 -14.01 -3.11
N ILE A 68 -10.73 -12.88 -3.06
CA ILE A 68 -9.75 -12.47 -4.06
C ILE A 68 -8.39 -13.08 -3.69
N GLU A 69 -7.71 -13.66 -4.66
CA GLU A 69 -6.38 -14.24 -4.46
C GLU A 69 -5.38 -13.18 -4.00
N ARG A 70 -4.53 -13.55 -3.02
CA ARG A 70 -3.50 -12.67 -2.46
C ARG A 70 -2.13 -13.11 -2.95
N SER A 71 -1.31 -12.17 -3.39
CA SER A 71 0.06 -12.47 -3.84
C SER A 71 0.98 -12.98 -2.72
N PHE A 72 0.66 -12.70 -1.45
CA PHE A 72 1.39 -13.18 -0.28
C PHE A 72 0.51 -13.26 0.97
N SER A 73 0.96 -13.98 2.00
CA SER A 73 0.30 -14.00 3.31
C SER A 73 0.78 -12.84 4.18
N MET A 74 -0.16 -11.96 4.52
CA MET A 74 0.08 -10.82 5.40
C MET A 74 0.42 -11.30 6.82
N GLU A 75 -0.19 -12.39 7.28
CA GLU A 75 0.06 -13.00 8.59
C GLU A 75 1.52 -13.48 8.71
N LYS A 76 2.01 -14.17 7.67
CA LYS A 76 3.41 -14.62 7.60
C LYS A 76 4.38 -13.43 7.56
N LEU A 77 4.06 -12.38 6.79
CA LEU A 77 4.88 -11.17 6.74
C LEU A 77 4.98 -10.51 8.11
N LEU A 78 3.85 -10.31 8.81
CA LEU A 78 3.81 -9.69 10.13
C LEU A 78 4.64 -10.48 11.15
N TYR A 79 4.53 -11.81 11.14
CA TYR A 79 5.32 -12.68 12.02
C TYR A 79 6.84 -12.55 11.76
N GLN A 80 7.26 -12.54 10.49
CA GLN A 80 8.67 -12.40 10.14
C GLN A 80 9.25 -11.05 10.56
N ILE A 81 8.50 -9.95 10.37
CA ILE A 81 8.93 -8.62 10.83
C ILE A 81 9.03 -8.58 12.35
N ALA A 82 8.06 -9.14 13.08
CA ALA A 82 8.12 -9.19 14.54
C ALA A 82 9.35 -9.97 15.05
N MET A 83 9.69 -11.07 14.38
CA MET A 83 10.87 -11.88 14.69
C MET A 83 12.19 -11.19 14.32
N SER A 84 12.23 -10.36 13.28
CA SER A 84 13.43 -9.60 12.90
C SER A 84 13.65 -8.39 13.81
N GLU A 85 12.59 -7.65 14.13
CA GLU A 85 12.70 -6.42 14.93
C GLU A 85 12.88 -6.68 16.42
N SER A 86 12.40 -7.81 16.95
CA SER A 86 12.67 -8.21 18.34
C SER A 86 14.17 -8.39 18.61
N LYS A 87 14.93 -8.85 17.61
CA LYS A 87 16.40 -8.96 17.68
C LYS A 87 17.11 -7.62 17.58
N ARG A 88 16.43 -6.57 17.10
CA ARG A 88 17.01 -5.25 16.81
C ARG A 88 16.56 -4.16 17.79
N GLU A 89 15.76 -4.51 18.79
CA GLU A 89 15.21 -3.61 19.83
C GLU A 89 14.47 -2.38 19.26
N ASN A 90 13.84 -2.50 18.09
CA ASN A 90 13.16 -1.38 17.43
C ASN A 90 11.74 -1.17 17.97
N GLY A 91 11.62 -0.45 19.10
CA GLY A 91 10.37 -0.26 19.82
C GLY A 91 9.23 0.40 19.01
N VAL A 92 9.54 1.21 17.99
CA VAL A 92 8.53 1.92 17.18
C VAL A 92 7.79 0.97 16.23
N ILE A 93 8.51 0.04 15.61
CA ILE A 93 7.89 -0.96 14.74
C ILE A 93 7.11 -1.95 15.59
N LEU A 94 7.72 -2.43 16.69
CA LEU A 94 7.10 -3.39 17.60
C LEU A 94 5.77 -2.87 18.19
N SER A 95 5.68 -1.59 18.54
CA SER A 95 4.43 -1.00 19.03
C SER A 95 3.33 -0.99 17.96
N THR A 96 3.67 -0.63 16.72
CA THR A 96 2.76 -0.68 15.57
C THR A 96 2.30 -2.10 15.27
N MET A 97 3.17 -3.10 15.43
CA MET A 97 2.84 -4.50 15.18
C MET A 97 2.01 -5.12 16.31
N THR A 98 2.15 -4.65 17.54
CA THR A 98 1.50 -5.26 18.71
C THR A 98 -0.02 -5.21 18.60
N SER A 99 -0.59 -4.15 18.04
CA SER A 99 -2.04 -4.08 17.76
C SER A 99 -2.46 -5.12 16.71
N LEU A 100 -1.72 -5.22 15.61
CA LEU A 100 -2.01 -6.14 14.51
C LEU A 100 -1.87 -7.62 14.91
N LEU A 101 -0.86 -7.93 15.72
CA LEU A 101 -0.61 -9.29 16.20
C LEU A 101 -1.67 -9.74 17.24
N LYS A 102 -2.25 -8.81 18.01
CA LYS A 102 -3.36 -9.13 18.90
C LYS A 102 -4.57 -9.61 18.11
N ASP A 103 -4.91 -8.93 17.03
CA ASP A 103 -6.02 -9.33 16.15
C ASP A 103 -5.85 -10.73 15.55
N LEU A 104 -4.60 -11.16 15.33
CA LEU A 104 -4.31 -12.51 14.83
C LEU A 104 -4.48 -13.62 15.88
N ARG A 105 -4.44 -13.32 17.18
CA ARG A 105 -4.59 -14.33 18.25
C ARG A 105 -6.05 -14.71 18.53
N TRP A 106 -7.00 -13.93 18.03
CA TRP A 106 -8.44 -14.12 18.27
C TRP A 106 -9.21 -14.62 17.04
N VAL A 107 -8.49 -15.23 16.07
CA VAL A 107 -9.04 -15.94 14.91
C VAL A 107 -8.67 -17.41 15.02
#